data_AF-A0A4Y9VS26-F1
#
_entry.id   AF-A0A4Y9VS26-F1
#
_cell.length_a   1.000
_cell.length_b   1.000
_cell.length_c   1.000
_cell.angle_alpha   90.00
_cell.angle_beta   90.00
_cell.angle_gamma   90.00
#
_symmetry.space_group_name_H-M   'P 1'
#
loop_
_entity.id
_entity.type
_entity.pdbx_description
1 polymer ?
#
loop_
_entity_poly.entity_id
_entity_poly.type
_entity_poly.pdbx_seq_one_letter_code
_entity_poly.pdbx_strand_id
1 'polypeptide(L)'
;MFGLNQKGVNGYAKVGVETGVLAASPVKLIVMLYDGAISACHSAIACMQRKDIEQKGAMLSKAIMIIESGLRLSLDRKAGGEIAESLDALYAYMSSKLASANVRNEPAQVQEVIKLLLDLKGAWEAIDNNKATAQVLNQAKNNQQGLGVAQGYAHQAKV
;
A
#
# COMPACT_ATOMS: atom_id res chain seq x y z
N MET A 1 -13.00 16.50 9.04
CA MET A 1 -13.44 15.30 8.28
C MET A 1 -12.79 15.38 6.91
N PHE A 2 -11.75 14.59 6.63
CA PHE A 2 -11.09 14.57 5.31
C PHE A 2 -11.86 13.62 4.39
N GLY A 3 -12.53 14.18 3.38
CA GLY A 3 -13.22 13.41 2.35
C GLY A 3 -12.24 12.90 1.30
N LEU A 4 -12.12 11.58 1.17
CA LEU A 4 -11.30 10.92 0.17
C LEU A 4 -11.99 11.01 -1.21
N ASN A 5 -11.48 11.89 -2.06
CA ASN A 5 -11.90 12.02 -3.45
C ASN A 5 -11.28 10.88 -4.28
N GLN A 6 -12.10 9.94 -4.75
CA GLN A 6 -11.71 8.68 -5.41
C GLN A 6 -10.94 8.82 -6.74
N LYS A 7 -10.78 10.03 -7.29
CA LYS A 7 -10.32 10.22 -8.68
C LYS A 7 -8.81 10.05 -8.92
N GLY A 8 -7.94 10.22 -7.93
CA GLY A 8 -6.48 10.05 -8.15
C GLY A 8 -5.89 8.73 -7.68
N VAL A 9 -6.66 7.90 -6.96
CA VAL A 9 -6.22 6.56 -6.50
C VAL A 9 -5.99 5.61 -7.69
N ASN A 10 -6.67 5.84 -8.81
CA ASN A 10 -6.64 4.96 -9.97
C ASN A 10 -5.30 4.97 -10.75
N GLY A 11 -4.50 6.05 -10.65
CA GLY A 11 -3.20 6.16 -11.32
C GLY A 11 -2.14 5.21 -10.72
N TYR A 12 -2.08 5.13 -9.39
CA TYR A 12 -1.18 4.25 -8.65
C TYR A 12 -1.54 2.77 -8.75
N ALA A 13 -2.85 2.49 -8.84
CA ALA A 13 -3.34 1.15 -9.06
C ALA A 13 -2.87 0.55 -10.40
N LYS A 14 -2.50 1.35 -11.40
CA LYS A 14 -2.24 0.86 -12.77
C LYS A 14 -0.84 0.26 -13.00
N VAL A 15 0.10 0.40 -12.06
CA VAL A 15 1.53 0.03 -12.24
C VAL A 15 1.82 -1.47 -12.04
N GLY A 16 0.89 -2.39 -12.37
CA GLY A 16 1.10 -3.79 -12.01
C GLY A 16 0.44 -4.89 -12.84
N VAL A 17 0.10 -4.62 -14.10
CA VAL A 17 -0.72 -5.56 -14.90
C VAL A 17 -0.03 -5.98 -16.21
N GLU A 18 1.29 -6.20 -16.22
CA GLU A 18 1.96 -6.67 -17.45
C GLU A 18 2.77 -7.97 -17.35
N THR A 19 2.90 -8.63 -16.20
CA THR A 19 3.57 -9.94 -16.17
C THR A 19 2.81 -10.94 -15.29
N GLY A 20 2.11 -11.85 -15.96
CA GLY A 20 1.71 -13.10 -15.32
C GLY A 20 2.94 -13.88 -14.89
N VAL A 21 2.77 -14.68 -13.82
CA VAL A 21 3.71 -15.70 -13.27
C VAL A 21 4.54 -15.23 -12.05
N LEU A 22 4.17 -15.77 -10.87
CA LEU A 22 4.94 -15.97 -9.63
C LEU A 22 5.46 -14.77 -8.80
N ALA A 23 5.21 -13.51 -9.18
CA ALA A 23 5.53 -12.34 -8.35
C ALA A 23 4.35 -11.92 -7.44
N ALA A 24 4.64 -11.46 -6.22
CA ALA A 24 3.62 -10.77 -5.40
C ALA A 24 3.04 -9.59 -6.21
N SER A 25 1.72 -9.34 -6.12
CA SER A 25 1.12 -8.18 -6.78
C SER A 25 1.85 -6.90 -6.32
N PRO A 26 2.06 -5.89 -7.20
CA PRO A 26 2.78 -4.68 -6.80
C PRO A 26 2.16 -3.97 -5.58
N VAL A 27 0.84 -4.08 -5.41
CA VAL A 27 0.15 -3.59 -4.21
C VAL A 27 0.58 -4.39 -2.96
N LYS A 28 0.69 -5.71 -3.06
CA LYS A 28 1.17 -6.56 -1.95
C LYS A 28 2.61 -6.21 -1.53
N LEU A 29 3.50 -5.88 -2.48
CA LEU A 29 4.85 -5.42 -2.16
C LEU A 29 4.83 -4.09 -1.38
N ILE A 30 3.97 -3.15 -1.78
CA ILE A 30 3.77 -1.88 -1.08
C ILE A 30 3.26 -2.13 0.35
N VAL A 31 2.26 -3.00 0.51
CA VAL A 31 1.73 -3.38 1.84
C VAL A 31 2.81 -4.00 2.72
N MET A 32 3.67 -4.86 2.18
CA MET A 32 4.81 -5.43 2.91
C MET A 32 5.85 -4.37 3.33
N LEU A 33 6.07 -3.34 2.52
CA LEU A 33 6.93 -2.21 2.92
C LEU A 33 6.31 -1.44 4.09
N TYR A 34 5.01 -1.17 4.06
CA TYR A 34 4.32 -0.57 5.22
C TYR A 34 4.46 -1.41 6.48
N ASP A 35 4.24 -2.73 6.39
CA ASP A 35 4.42 -3.64 7.52
C ASP A 35 5.85 -3.62 8.08
N GLY A 36 6.85 -3.60 7.19
CA GLY A 36 8.25 -3.49 7.56
C GLY A 36 8.57 -2.19 8.30
N ALA A 37 8.04 -1.05 7.83
CA ALA A 37 8.23 0.25 8.47
C ALA A 37 7.53 0.31 9.84
N ILE A 38 6.28 -0.15 9.92
CA ILE A 38 5.50 -0.19 11.17
C ILE A 38 6.19 -1.08 12.22
N SER A 39 6.64 -2.27 11.81
CA SER A 39 7.36 -3.21 12.70
C SER A 39 8.65 -2.61 13.25
N ALA A 40 9.41 -1.91 12.40
CA ALA A 40 10.61 -1.20 12.82
C ALA A 40 10.28 -0.07 13.82
N CYS A 41 9.20 0.70 13.60
CA CYS A 41 8.74 1.72 14.55
C CYS A 41 8.32 1.13 15.90
N HIS A 42 7.56 0.02 15.93
CA HIS A 42 7.23 -0.66 17.19
C HIS A 42 8.47 -1.16 17.92
N SER A 43 9.43 -1.73 17.18
CA SER A 43 10.70 -2.19 17.74
C SER A 43 11.51 -1.02 18.33
N ALA A 44 11.51 0.15 17.68
CA ALA A 44 12.13 1.36 18.20
C ALA A 44 11.50 1.81 19.52
N ILE A 45 10.16 1.81 19.63
CA ILE A 45 9.45 2.14 20.89
C ILE A 45 9.85 1.18 22.01
N ALA A 46 9.93 -0.13 21.73
CA ALA A 46 10.37 -1.10 22.72
C ALA A 46 11.82 -0.86 23.17
N CYS A 47 12.72 -0.46 22.26
CA CYS A 47 14.09 -0.08 22.60
C CYS A 47 14.14 1.20 23.45
N MET A 48 13.30 2.21 23.16
CA MET A 48 13.18 3.42 23.97
C MET A 48 12.78 3.10 25.42
N GLN A 49 11.83 2.18 25.61
CA GLN A 49 11.39 1.74 26.95
C GLN A 49 12.50 1.04 27.73
N ARG A 50 13.32 0.25 27.03
CA ARG A 50 14.48 -0.44 27.61
C ARG A 50 15.73 0.44 27.73
N LYS A 51 15.67 1.71 27.28
CA LYS A 51 16.81 2.65 27.19
C LYS A 51 17.97 2.12 26.32
N ASP A 52 17.66 1.27 25.35
CA ASP A 52 18.61 0.73 24.38
C ASP A 52 18.76 1.72 23.21
N ILE A 53 19.75 2.61 23.32
CA ILE A 53 19.91 3.75 22.40
C ILE A 53 20.43 3.32 21.03
N GLU A 54 21.34 2.35 20.98
CA GLU A 54 21.93 1.83 19.75
C GLU A 54 20.85 1.13 18.91
N GLN A 55 20.13 0.18 19.52
CA GLN A 55 19.10 -0.56 18.81
C GLN A 55 17.91 0.32 18.44
N LYS A 56 17.54 1.30 19.28
CA LYS A 56 16.56 2.34 18.93
C LYS A 56 16.97 3.06 17.65
N GLY A 57 18.21 3.55 17.59
CA GLY A 57 18.73 4.26 16.42
C GLY A 57 18.68 3.40 15.16
N ALA A 58 19.12 2.14 15.25
CA ALA A 58 19.07 1.19 14.14
C ALA A 58 17.64 0.95 13.64
N MET A 59 16.66 0.79 14.54
CA MET A 59 15.27 0.55 14.17
C MET A 59 14.60 1.79 13.54
N LEU A 60 14.86 2.99 14.06
CA LEU A 60 14.34 4.23 13.46
C LEU A 60 14.96 4.49 12.09
N SER A 61 16.27 4.29 11.94
CA SER A 61 16.96 4.41 10.64
C SER A 61 16.41 3.41 9.62
N LYS A 62 16.10 2.17 10.04
CA LYS A 62 15.46 1.17 9.18
C LYS A 62 14.07 1.63 8.73
N ALA A 63 13.24 2.17 9.63
CA ALA A 63 11.92 2.69 9.28
C ALA A 63 12.03 3.84 8.26
N ILE A 64 12.93 4.80 8.50
CA ILE A 64 13.18 5.93 7.59
C ILE A 64 13.65 5.43 6.22
N MET A 65 14.57 4.46 6.17
CA MET A 65 15.06 3.89 4.92
C MET A 65 13.94 3.24 4.10
N ILE A 66 13.00 2.53 4.75
CA ILE A 66 11.84 1.93 4.06
C ILE A 66 10.92 3.03 3.52
N ILE A 67 10.68 4.09 4.29
CA ILE A 67 9.81 5.21 3.87
C ILE A 67 10.44 5.96 2.69
N GLU A 68 11.70 6.39 2.80
CA GLU A 68 12.38 7.16 1.75
C GLU A 68 12.69 6.31 0.52
N SER A 69 13.42 5.20 0.71
CA SER A 69 13.94 4.43 -0.42
C SER A 69 12.94 3.40 -0.97
N GLY A 70 12.03 2.90 -0.13
CA GLY A 70 11.03 1.90 -0.53
C GLY A 70 9.74 2.53 -1.07
N LEU A 71 9.14 3.44 -0.29
CA LEU A 71 7.82 4.00 -0.59
C LEU A 71 7.89 5.31 -1.40
N ARG A 72 8.75 6.25 -1.01
CA ARG A 72 8.79 7.57 -1.63
C ARG A 72 9.44 7.53 -3.02
N LEU A 73 10.54 6.80 -3.19
CA LEU A 73 11.17 6.62 -4.50
C LEU A 73 10.33 5.80 -5.50
N SER A 74 9.38 5.00 -5.03
CA SER A 74 8.48 4.24 -5.91
C SER A 74 7.27 5.05 -6.40
N LEU A 75 7.12 6.31 -5.98
CA LEU A 75 6.06 7.18 -6.46
C LEU A 75 6.27 7.58 -7.93
N ASP A 76 5.32 7.22 -8.78
CA ASP A 76 5.23 7.79 -10.14
C ASP A 76 4.66 9.22 -10.07
N ARG A 77 5.55 10.21 -10.08
CA ARG A 77 5.18 11.63 -10.04
C ARG A 77 4.49 12.10 -11.33
N LYS A 78 4.74 11.43 -12.46
CA LYS A 78 4.13 11.79 -13.75
C LYS A 78 2.68 11.30 -13.82
N ALA A 79 2.45 10.06 -13.39
CA ALA A 79 1.10 9.47 -13.40
C ALA A 79 0.25 9.90 -12.20
N GLY A 80 0.86 10.20 -11.05
CA GLY A 80 0.16 10.48 -9.80
C GLY A 80 -0.24 11.94 -9.57
N GLY A 81 0.38 12.90 -10.28
CA GLY A 81 0.06 14.33 -10.16
C GLY A 81 0.06 14.83 -8.72
N GLU A 82 -0.98 15.57 -8.32
CA GLU A 82 -1.13 16.15 -6.98
C GLU A 82 -1.12 15.11 -5.84
N ILE A 83 -1.56 13.88 -6.10
CA ILE A 83 -1.52 12.81 -5.09
C ILE A 83 -0.07 12.36 -4.85
N ALA A 84 0.74 12.31 -5.91
CA ALA A 84 2.16 12.00 -5.76
C ALA A 84 2.87 13.00 -4.87
N GLU A 85 2.59 14.28 -5.08
CA GLU A 85 3.18 15.37 -4.31
C GLU A 85 2.70 15.34 -2.85
N SER A 86 1.41 15.07 -2.63
CA SER A 86 0.84 14.94 -1.28
C SER A 86 1.45 13.76 -0.52
N LEU A 87 1.63 12.61 -1.17
CA LEU A 87 2.28 11.44 -0.59
C LEU A 87 3.77 11.70 -0.32
N ASP A 88 4.47 12.33 -1.25
CA ASP A 88 5.88 12.70 -1.09
C ASP A 88 6.09 13.61 0.14
N ALA A 89 5.24 14.63 0.28
CA ALA A 89 5.26 15.53 1.44
C ALA A 89 4.96 14.79 2.75
N LEU A 90 4.00 13.86 2.74
CA LEU A 90 3.65 13.08 3.92
C LEU A 90 4.78 12.11 4.32
N TYR A 91 5.43 11.46 3.36
CA TYR A 91 6.60 10.61 3.62
C TYR A 91 7.76 11.44 4.19
N ALA A 92 8.06 12.59 3.60
CA ALA A 92 9.11 13.49 4.11
C ALA A 92 8.83 13.95 5.56
N TYR A 93 7.57 14.28 5.86
CA TYR A 93 7.14 14.61 7.21
C TYR A 93 7.37 13.46 8.20
N MET A 94 6.96 12.23 7.86
CA MET A 94 7.15 11.05 8.70
C MET A 94 8.64 10.78 8.97
N SER A 95 9.49 10.86 7.94
CA SER A 95 10.94 10.67 8.09
C SER A 95 11.58 11.71 9.01
N SER A 96 11.23 12.99 8.82
CA SER A 96 11.69 14.08 9.69
C SER A 96 11.24 13.87 11.14
N LYS A 97 10.00 13.41 11.34
CA LYS A 97 9.44 13.14 12.66
C LYS A 97 10.11 11.96 13.36
N LEU A 98 10.41 10.88 12.65
CA LEU A 98 11.18 9.76 13.20
C LEU A 98 12.62 10.17 13.56
N ALA A 99 13.26 11.02 12.75
CA ALA A 99 14.58 11.55 13.07
C ALA A 99 14.54 12.44 14.33
N SER A 100 13.54 13.31 14.46
CA SER A 100 13.33 14.13 15.67
C SER A 100 13.07 13.26 16.90
N ALA A 101 12.22 12.22 16.76
CA ALA A 101 11.92 11.28 17.82
C ALA A 101 13.16 10.53 18.30
N ASN A 102 14.10 10.22 17.39
CA ASN A 102 15.37 9.60 17.75
C ASN A 102 16.19 10.50 18.66
N VAL A 103 16.38 11.76 18.26
CA VAL A 103 17.20 12.76 18.97
C VAL A 103 16.59 13.11 20.32
N ARG A 104 15.27 13.33 20.37
CA ARG A 104 14.57 13.77 21.58
C ARG A 104 14.10 12.61 22.46
N ASN A 105 14.22 11.38 22.00
CA ASN A 105 13.72 10.17 22.65
C ASN A 105 12.21 10.24 22.96
N GLU A 106 11.40 10.58 21.95
CA GLU A 106 9.98 10.90 22.08
C GLU A 106 9.09 9.80 21.45
N PRO A 107 8.64 8.80 22.22
CA PRO A 107 7.85 7.69 21.67
C PRO A 107 6.51 8.12 21.09
N ALA A 108 5.92 9.22 21.58
CA ALA A 108 4.67 9.76 21.07
C ALA A 108 4.79 10.17 19.58
N GLN A 109 5.94 10.70 19.17
CA GLN A 109 6.20 11.05 17.77
C GLN A 109 6.27 9.80 16.88
N VAL A 110 6.87 8.71 17.38
CA VAL A 110 6.91 7.43 16.66
C VAL A 110 5.50 6.83 16.53
N GLN A 111 4.69 6.91 17.59
CA GLN A 111 3.31 6.43 17.56
C GLN A 111 2.44 7.19 16.55
N GLU A 112 2.65 8.48 16.38
CA GLU A 112 1.95 9.25 15.35
C GLU A 112 2.30 8.76 13.94
N VAL A 113 3.59 8.52 13.67
CA VAL A 113 4.02 7.98 12.38
C VAL A 113 3.43 6.59 12.14
N ILE A 114 3.34 5.73 13.17
CA ILE A 114 2.68 4.42 13.04
C ILE A 114 1.21 4.58 12.59
N LYS A 115 0.46 5.53 13.17
CA LYS A 115 -0.94 5.77 12.77
C LYS A 115 -1.05 6.19 11.30
N LEU A 116 -0.19 7.10 10.85
CA LEU A 116 -0.17 7.54 9.46
C LEU A 116 0.18 6.38 8.49
N LEU A 117 1.15 5.55 8.86
CA LEU A 117 1.50 4.36 8.07
C LEU A 117 0.35 3.35 8.02
N LEU A 118 -0.38 3.14 9.13
CA LEU A 118 -1.54 2.25 9.18
C LEU A 118 -2.70 2.77 8.30
N ASP A 119 -2.99 4.07 8.36
CA ASP A 119 -4.05 4.68 7.55
C ASP A 119 -3.75 4.52 6.05
N LEU A 120 -2.49 4.78 5.65
CA LEU A 120 -2.05 4.59 4.27
C LEU A 120 -2.08 3.12 3.86
N LYS A 121 -1.57 2.21 4.70
CA LYS A 121 -1.61 0.76 4.46
C LYS A 121 -3.05 0.29 4.21
N GLY A 122 -3.99 0.70 5.07
CA GLY A 122 -5.40 0.34 4.92
C GLY A 122 -6.03 0.86 3.62
N ALA A 123 -5.64 2.07 3.19
CA ALA A 123 -6.06 2.59 1.89
C ALA A 123 -5.56 1.73 0.72
N TRP A 124 -4.32 1.22 0.79
CA TRP A 124 -3.76 0.32 -0.22
C TRP A 124 -4.42 -1.05 -0.24
N GLU A 125 -4.69 -1.64 0.93
CA GLU A 125 -5.40 -2.92 1.04
C GLU A 125 -6.83 -2.82 0.48
N ALA A 126 -7.52 -1.70 0.70
CA ALA A 126 -8.85 -1.46 0.14
C ALA A 126 -8.84 -1.43 -1.41
N ILE A 127 -7.78 -0.91 -2.02
CA ILE A 127 -7.61 -0.90 -3.48
C ILE A 127 -7.43 -2.32 -4.02
N ASP A 128 -6.62 -3.15 -3.35
CA ASP A 128 -6.38 -4.55 -3.76
C ASP A 128 -7.69 -5.37 -3.73
N ASN A 129 -8.46 -5.23 -2.64
CA ASN A 129 -9.75 -5.90 -2.47
C ASN A 129 -10.78 -5.50 -3.52
N ASN A 130 -10.84 -4.20 -3.88
CA ASN A 130 -11.73 -3.72 -4.94
C ASN A 130 -11.36 -4.30 -6.31
N LYS A 131 -10.07 -4.43 -6.62
CA LYS A 131 -9.61 -5.06 -7.87
C LYS A 131 -9.97 -6.54 -7.93
N ALA A 132 -9.74 -7.28 -6.84
CA ALA A 132 -10.10 -8.69 -6.76
C ALA A 132 -11.61 -8.89 -6.98
N THR A 133 -12.43 -8.04 -6.36
CA THR A 133 -13.89 -8.07 -6.52
C THR A 133 -14.31 -7.80 -7.98
N ALA A 134 -13.72 -6.80 -8.63
CA ALA A 134 -14.01 -6.49 -10.03
C ALA A 134 -13.64 -7.64 -10.99
N GLN A 135 -12.53 -8.33 -10.73
CA GLN A 135 -12.10 -9.49 -11.52
C GLN A 135 -13.09 -10.67 -11.40
N VAL A 136 -13.55 -10.98 -10.19
CA VAL A 136 -14.53 -12.06 -9.95
C VAL A 136 -15.86 -11.75 -10.65
N LEU A 137 -16.34 -10.51 -10.57
CA LEU A 137 -17.60 -10.10 -11.24
C LEU A 137 -17.50 -10.21 -12.77
N ASN A 138 -16.35 -9.88 -13.36
CA ASN A 138 -16.14 -10.01 -14.80
C ASN A 138 -16.05 -11.48 -15.25
N GLN A 139 -15.40 -12.34 -14.47
CA GLN A 139 -15.35 -13.79 -14.73
C GLN A 139 -16.73 -14.44 -14.64
N ALA A 140 -17.53 -14.06 -13.64
CA ALA A 140 -18.91 -14.53 -13.50
C ALA A 140 -19.79 -14.14 -14.69
N LYS A 141 -19.66 -12.90 -15.18
CA LYS A 141 -20.38 -12.42 -16.37
C LYS A 141 -19.98 -13.17 -17.64
N ASN A 142 -18.67 -13.39 -17.85
CA ASN A 142 -18.18 -14.13 -19.03
C ASN A 142 -18.64 -15.59 -19.03
N ASN A 143 -18.67 -16.24 -17.85
CA ASN A 143 -19.12 -17.63 -17.72
C ASN A 143 -20.65 -17.77 -17.89
N GLN A 144 -21.44 -16.76 -17.51
CA GLN A 144 -22.89 -16.75 -17.74
C GLN A 144 -23.24 -16.50 -19.22
N GLN A 145 -22.44 -15.73 -19.97
CA GLN A 145 -22.62 -15.54 -21.41
C GLN A 145 -22.32 -16.82 -22.22
N GLY A 146 -21.40 -17.67 -21.76
CA GLY A 146 -21.10 -18.97 -22.37
C GLY A 146 -22.22 -20.01 -22.23
N LEU A 147 -23.06 -19.91 -21.20
CA LEU A 147 -24.19 -20.84 -20.97
C LEU A 147 -25.40 -20.54 -21.87
N GLY A 148 -25.58 -19.30 -22.33
CA GLY A 148 -26.67 -18.91 -23.24
C GLY A 148 -26.46 -19.37 -24.68
N VAL A 149 -25.21 -19.43 -25.16
CA VAL A 149 -24.89 -19.93 -26.50
C VAL A 149 -25.04 -21.46 -26.60
N ALA A 150 -24.71 -22.21 -25.55
CA ALA A 150 -24.88 -23.67 -25.53
C ALA A 150 -26.34 -24.13 -25.65
N GLN A 151 -27.31 -23.34 -25.19
CA GLN A 151 -28.74 -23.65 -25.32
C GLN A 151 -29.29 -23.40 -26.73
N GLY A 152 -28.65 -22.56 -27.55
CA GLY A 152 -29.04 -22.30 -28.94
C GLY A 152 -28.68 -23.45 -29.91
N TYR A 153 -27.60 -24.18 -29.65
CA TYR A 153 -27.15 -25.27 -30.54
C TYR A 153 -27.96 -26.57 -30.37
N ALA A 154 -28.64 -26.77 -29.24
CA ALA A 154 -29.44 -27.98 -28.99
C ALA A 154 -30.70 -28.07 -29.87
N HIS A 155 -31.15 -26.96 -30.48
CA HIS A 155 -32.36 -26.95 -31.31
C HIS A 155 -32.10 -27.19 -32.81
N GLN A 156 -30.84 -27.11 -33.26
CA GLN A 156 -30.46 -27.31 -34.68
C GLN A 156 -30.03 -28.74 -35.02
N ALA A 157 -29.89 -29.64 -34.04
CA ALA A 157 -29.46 -31.02 -34.27
C ALA A 157 -30.61 -32.05 -34.41
N LYS A 158 -31.84 -31.60 -34.69
CA LYS A 158 -33.03 -32.49 -34.76
C LYS A 158 -33.91 -32.30 -36.01
N VAL A 159 -33.32 -31.93 -37.15
CA VAL A 159 -33.95 -32.00 -38.48
C VAL A 159 -33.10 -32.90 -39.35
#